data_AF-A0A3D1E881-F1
#
_entry.id   AF-A0A3D1E881-F1
#
_cell.length_a   1.000
_cell.length_b   1.000
_cell.length_c   1.000
_cell.angle_alpha   90.00
_cell.angle_beta   90.00
_cell.angle_gamma   90.00
#
_symmetry.space_group_name_H-M   'P 1'
#
loop_
_entity.id
_entity.type
_entity.pdbx_description
1 polymer ?
#
loop_
_entity_poly.entity_id
_entity_poly.type
_entity_poly.pdbx_seq_one_letter_code
_entity_poly.pdbx_strand_id
1 'polypeptide(L)'
;MNFDPTLKTISVTEYGPEPYGSEFTGSQPYRLRGDVVTIKSGRSYQVKVAGNFATWTYLDVPEIADDEVTFVFRRAENSDCTTGEPPLEIACTKEYMPVCGCDGVTYGNACEATVNGVKRWISGECSQND
;
A
#
# COMPACT_ATOMS: atom_id res chain seq x y z
N MET A 1 4.29 2.87 4.08
CA MET A 1 3.99 1.90 5.16
C MET A 1 2.57 1.37 4.95
N ASN A 2 2.33 0.06 5.04
CA ASN A 2 0.98 -0.52 4.95
C ASN A 2 0.62 -1.18 6.29
N PHE A 3 -0.50 -0.79 6.88
CA PHE A 3 -0.93 -1.25 8.20
C PHE A 3 -2.16 -2.13 8.07
N ASP A 4 -2.00 -3.41 8.36
CA ASP A 4 -3.11 -4.36 8.44
C ASP A 4 -3.37 -4.72 9.92
N PRO A 5 -4.52 -4.29 10.49
CA PRO A 5 -4.88 -4.61 11.87
C PRO A 5 -5.19 -6.10 12.08
N THR A 6 -5.54 -6.83 11.02
CA THR A 6 -5.88 -8.27 11.10
C THR A 6 -4.63 -9.14 11.10
N LEU A 7 -3.59 -8.74 10.36
CA LEU A 7 -2.33 -9.49 10.26
C LEU A 7 -1.32 -9.15 11.37
N LYS A 8 -1.56 -8.08 12.15
CA LYS A 8 -0.62 -7.55 13.17
C LYS A 8 0.80 -7.31 12.63
N THR A 9 0.90 -7.06 11.33
CA THR A 9 2.14 -6.75 10.62
C THR A 9 2.04 -5.36 10.00
N ILE A 10 3.17 -4.67 9.97
CA ILE A 10 3.32 -3.41 9.26
C ILE A 10 4.42 -3.57 8.22
N SER A 11 4.12 -3.25 6.97
CA SER A 11 5.14 -3.13 5.92
C SER A 11 5.77 -1.76 6.02
N VAL A 12 7.08 -1.71 6.24
CA VAL A 12 7.84 -0.47 6.40
C VAL A 12 8.88 -0.37 5.30
N THR A 13 9.02 0.84 4.75
CA THR A 13 10.14 1.25 3.91
C THR A 13 10.84 2.37 4.67
N GLU A 14 11.95 2.07 5.31
CA GLU A 14 12.79 3.06 5.99
C GLU A 14 13.94 3.44 5.06
N TYR A 15 14.03 4.72 4.74
CA TYR A 15 15.20 5.30 4.06
C TYR A 15 16.13 5.85 5.14
N GLY A 16 17.23 5.16 5.40
CA GLY A 16 18.29 5.71 6.24
C GLY A 16 19.07 6.81 5.51
N PRO A 17 19.63 7.81 6.21
CA PRO A 17 20.51 8.79 5.57
C PRO A 17 21.77 8.10 5.03
N GLU A 18 22.08 8.36 3.76
CA GLU A 18 23.32 7.98 3.10
C GLU A 18 24.54 8.51 3.89
N PRO A 19 25.68 7.78 3.97
CA PRO A 19 26.05 6.56 3.25
C PRO A 19 25.90 5.25 4.07
N TYR A 20 25.22 5.29 5.23
CA TYR A 20 25.13 4.15 6.15
C TYR A 20 23.71 3.57 6.30
N GLY A 21 22.71 4.12 5.58
CA GLY A 21 21.34 3.63 5.61
C GLY A 21 21.13 2.40 4.75
N SER A 22 20.66 1.30 5.32
CA SER A 22 20.09 0.20 4.53
C SER A 22 18.62 0.49 4.24
N GLU A 23 18.21 0.32 2.98
CA GLU A 23 16.79 0.29 2.62
C GLU A 23 16.19 -1.00 3.17
N PHE A 24 15.46 -0.92 4.27
CA PHE A 24 14.66 -2.05 4.73
C PHE A 24 13.28 -1.96 4.09
N THR A 25 13.03 -2.84 3.12
CA THR A 25 11.68 -3.11 2.60
C THR A 25 11.23 -4.46 3.12
N GLY A 26 10.32 -4.46 4.10
CA GLY A 26 9.84 -5.70 4.70
C GLY A 26 8.67 -5.52 5.65
N SER A 27 8.05 -6.63 6.02
CA SER A 27 6.97 -6.68 7.01
C SER A 27 7.53 -7.04 8.38
N GLN A 28 7.22 -6.22 9.39
CA GLN A 28 7.59 -6.47 10.78
C GLN A 28 6.35 -6.56 11.68
N PRO A 29 6.35 -7.42 12.71
CA PRO A 29 5.25 -7.46 13.66
C PRO A 29 5.32 -6.25 14.60
N TYR A 30 4.16 -5.75 15.00
CA TYR A 30 4.04 -4.65 15.95
C TYR A 30 3.24 -5.07 17.18
N ARG A 31 3.36 -4.29 18.26
CA ARG A 31 2.47 -4.38 19.44
C ARG A 31 1.57 -3.16 19.46
N LEU A 32 0.27 -3.39 19.68
CA LEU A 32 -0.73 -2.34 19.83
C LEU A 32 -1.20 -2.29 21.29
N ARG A 33 -1.15 -1.11 21.91
CA ARG A 33 -1.72 -0.86 23.23
C ARG A 33 -2.51 0.45 23.18
N GLY A 34 -3.83 0.35 23.09
CA GLY A 34 -4.68 1.51 22.82
C GLY A 34 -4.40 2.05 21.42
N ASP A 35 -3.99 3.32 21.34
CA ASP A 35 -3.60 4.02 20.12
C ASP A 35 -2.08 4.06 19.90
N VAL A 36 -1.28 3.35 20.71
CA VAL A 36 0.18 3.32 20.57
C VAL A 36 0.65 2.03 19.89
N VAL A 37 1.41 2.20 18.80
CA VAL A 37 2.09 1.12 18.08
C VAL A 37 3.58 1.13 18.43
N THR A 38 4.09 -0.01 18.90
CA THR A 38 5.53 -0.23 19.12
C THR A 38 6.06 -1.24 18.10
N ILE A 39 7.08 -0.85 17.35
CA ILE A 39 7.75 -1.71 16.36
C ILE A 39 8.98 -2.40 16.96
N LYS A 40 9.52 -3.42 16.27
CA LYS A 40 10.64 -4.24 16.76
C LYS A 40 11.93 -3.45 17.04
N SER A 41 12.13 -2.29 16.41
CA SER A 41 13.26 -1.40 16.70
C SER A 41 13.16 -0.68 18.06
N GLY A 42 12.05 -0.84 18.80
CA GLY A 42 11.80 -0.17 20.08
C GLY A 42 11.15 1.21 19.94
N ARG A 43 11.01 1.73 18.70
CA ARG A 43 10.30 2.97 18.42
C ARG A 43 8.80 2.82 18.69
N SER A 44 8.21 3.85 19.29
CA SER A 44 6.78 3.93 19.58
C SER A 44 6.14 5.08 18.81
N TYR A 45 4.95 4.86 18.29
CA TYR A 45 4.19 5.83 17.51
C TYR A 45 2.78 5.93 18.06
N GLN A 46 2.26 7.14 18.22
CA GLN A 46 0.84 7.37 18.46
C GLN A 46 0.10 7.36 17.13
N VAL A 47 -0.94 6.54 17.02
CA VAL A 47 -1.71 6.33 15.80
C VAL A 47 -3.12 6.87 15.99
N LYS A 48 -3.50 7.87 15.18
CA LYS A 48 -4.87 8.40 15.14
C LYS A 48 -5.49 8.09 13.79
N VAL A 49 -6.62 7.40 13.78
CA VAL A 49 -7.38 7.11 12.56
C VAL A 49 -8.60 8.02 12.52
N ALA A 50 -8.75 8.79 11.44
CA ALA A 50 -9.87 9.68 11.19
C ALA A 50 -10.35 9.52 9.74
N GLY A 51 -11.49 8.83 9.56
CA GLY A 51 -12.01 8.51 8.23
C GLY A 51 -11.00 7.69 7.42
N ASN A 52 -10.59 8.23 6.28
CA ASN A 52 -9.61 7.61 5.37
C ASN A 52 -8.15 7.97 5.69
N PHE A 53 -7.89 8.69 6.77
CA PHE A 53 -6.54 9.10 7.14
C PHE A 53 -6.08 8.39 8.41
N ALA A 54 -4.82 7.97 8.43
CA ALA A 54 -4.12 7.48 9.60
C ALA A 54 -2.90 8.36 9.83
N THR A 55 -2.81 8.96 11.02
CA THR A 55 -1.71 9.83 11.42
C THR A 55 -0.83 9.09 12.42
N TRP A 56 0.46 9.02 12.14
CA TRP A 56 1.46 8.38 13.00
C TRP A 56 2.42 9.44 13.51
N THR A 57 2.39 9.67 14.80
CA THR A 57 3.25 10.63 15.49
C THR A 57 4.33 9.87 16.21
N TYR A 58 5.60 10.11 15.88
CA TYR A 58 6.71 9.49 16.59
C TYR A 58 6.77 10.00 18.04
N LEU A 59 6.81 9.06 18.99
CA LEU A 59 6.96 9.37 20.41
C LEU A 59 8.43 9.20 20.78
N ASP A 60 9.17 10.31 20.80
CA ASP A 60 10.60 10.26 21.07
C ASP A 60 10.93 10.09 22.57
N VAL A 61 12.12 9.58 22.85
CA VAL A 61 12.70 9.60 24.20
C VAL A 61 13.18 11.04 24.46
N PRO A 62 12.80 11.67 25.59
CA PRO A 62 12.86 13.12 25.83
C PRO A 62 14.24 13.81 25.78
N GLU A 63 15.32 13.11 25.43
CA GLU A 63 16.70 13.67 25.45
C GLU A 63 17.17 14.27 24.13
N ILE A 64 16.42 14.16 23.03
CA ILE A 64 16.73 14.85 21.76
C ILE A 64 15.46 15.50 21.20
N ALA A 65 14.95 16.52 21.89
CA ALA A 65 13.91 17.41 21.32
C ALA A 65 14.51 18.10 20.08
N ASP A 66 13.86 18.09 18.93
CA ASP A 66 12.84 19.09 18.64
C ASP A 66 11.85 18.76 17.49
N ASP A 67 11.89 17.56 16.89
CA ASP A 67 11.08 17.27 15.72
C ASP A 67 10.04 16.17 15.97
N GLU A 68 8.81 16.57 16.34
CA GLU A 68 7.65 15.66 16.36
C GLU A 68 7.25 15.33 14.92
N VAL A 69 7.93 14.34 14.32
CA VAL A 69 7.62 13.91 12.95
C VAL A 69 6.29 13.17 12.94
N THR A 70 5.31 13.80 12.30
CA THR A 70 3.98 13.25 12.10
C THR A 70 3.80 12.84 10.64
N PHE A 71 3.61 11.55 10.40
CA PHE A 71 3.33 11.00 9.08
C PHE A 71 1.82 10.87 8.90
N VAL A 72 1.29 11.44 7.82
CA VAL A 72 -0.13 11.30 7.46
C VAL A 72 -0.25 10.33 6.30
N PHE A 73 -0.92 9.21 6.54
CA PHE A 73 -1.22 8.19 5.55
C PHE A 73 -2.69 8.29 5.16
N ARG A 74 -2.97 8.14 3.86
CA ARG A 74 -4.32 7.91 3.38
C ARG A 74 -4.50 6.41 3.14
N ARG A 75 -5.64 5.85 3.53
CA ARG A 75 -6.04 4.49 3.19
C ARG A 75 -5.92 4.34 1.67
N ALA A 76 -5.14 3.36 1.23
CA ALA A 76 -5.15 2.94 -0.16
C ALA A 76 -6.54 2.35 -0.43
N GLU A 77 -7.38 3.10 -1.13
CA GLU A 77 -8.59 2.52 -1.69
C GLU A 77 -8.17 1.62 -2.86
N ASN A 78 -8.83 0.48 -3.03
CA ASN A 78 -8.62 -0.38 -4.21
C ASN A 78 -9.00 0.34 -5.53
N SER A 79 -9.50 1.57 -5.43
CA SER A 79 -9.75 2.49 -6.53
C SER A 79 -8.48 3.04 -7.19
N ASP A 80 -7.29 2.78 -6.65
CA ASP A 80 -6.03 3.04 -7.40
C ASP A 80 -5.68 1.90 -8.36
N CYS A 81 -6.61 0.97 -8.58
CA CYS A 81 -6.47 -0.01 -9.64
C CYS A 81 -6.81 0.56 -11.02
N THR A 82 -7.85 1.39 -11.10
CA THR A 82 -8.36 1.94 -12.36
C THR A 82 -8.19 3.45 -12.37
N THR A 83 -7.84 4.05 -13.52
CA THR A 83 -7.73 5.52 -13.63
C THR A 83 -9.09 6.23 -13.51
N GLY A 84 -10.21 5.50 -13.59
CA GLY A 84 -11.56 6.08 -13.60
C GLY A 84 -11.84 6.90 -14.87
N GLU A 85 -10.93 6.86 -15.84
CA GLU A 85 -11.03 7.51 -17.13
C GLU A 85 -11.81 6.61 -18.09
N PRO A 86 -12.51 7.20 -19.08
CA PRO A 86 -13.16 6.41 -20.13
C PRO A 86 -12.11 5.58 -20.89
N PRO A 87 -12.51 4.43 -21.44
CA PRO A 87 -11.57 3.59 -22.17
C PRO A 87 -10.91 4.34 -23.31
N LEU A 88 -9.59 4.18 -23.45
CA LEU A 88 -8.85 4.77 -24.57
C LEU A 88 -9.31 4.15 -25.88
N GLU A 89 -9.54 4.95 -26.92
CA GLU A 89 -9.87 4.44 -28.26
C GLU A 89 -8.63 3.85 -28.97
N ILE A 90 -8.05 2.79 -28.39
CA ILE A 90 -6.91 2.06 -28.93
C ILE A 90 -7.40 0.70 -29.41
N ALA A 91 -7.03 0.34 -30.63
CA ALA A 91 -7.30 -1.00 -31.17
C ALA A 91 -6.32 -2.01 -30.57
N CYS A 92 -6.82 -2.93 -29.76
CA CYS A 92 -6.06 -4.07 -29.26
C CYS A 92 -6.11 -5.26 -30.24
N THR A 93 -5.07 -6.09 -30.21
CA THR A 93 -5.09 -7.39 -30.91
C THR A 93 -6.16 -8.29 -30.29
N LYS A 94 -6.71 -9.20 -31.09
CA LYS A 94 -7.67 -10.22 -30.63
C LYS A 94 -6.99 -11.49 -30.12
N GLU A 95 -5.72 -11.39 -29.76
CA GLU A 95 -4.98 -12.49 -29.16
C GLU A 95 -5.50 -12.70 -27.74
N TYR A 96 -5.88 -13.93 -27.42
CA TYR A 96 -6.42 -14.27 -26.12
C TYR A 96 -5.27 -14.76 -25.21
N MET A 97 -4.84 -13.85 -24.34
CA MET A 97 -3.83 -14.05 -23.31
C MET A 97 -4.37 -13.43 -22.02
N PRO A 98 -5.28 -14.12 -21.31
CA PRO A 98 -6.09 -13.50 -20.28
C PRO A 98 -5.24 -12.94 -19.15
N VAL A 99 -5.70 -11.82 -18.59
CA VAL A 99 -5.09 -11.19 -17.43
C VAL A 99 -6.15 -10.85 -16.40
N CYS A 100 -5.80 -10.96 -15.12
CA CYS A 100 -6.64 -10.57 -14.00
C CYS A 100 -6.23 -9.18 -13.54
N GLY A 101 -7.11 -8.20 -13.74
CA GLY A 101 -6.90 -6.84 -13.26
C GLY A 101 -6.92 -6.76 -11.74
N CYS A 102 -6.28 -5.74 -11.17
CA CYS A 102 -6.34 -5.48 -9.73
C CYS A 102 -7.74 -5.12 -9.21
N ASP A 103 -8.69 -4.91 -10.12
CA ASP A 103 -10.11 -4.68 -9.90
C ASP A 103 -10.89 -6.00 -9.80
N GLY A 104 -10.22 -7.13 -10.04
CA GLY A 104 -10.81 -8.47 -10.02
C GLY A 104 -11.52 -8.84 -11.32
N VAL A 105 -11.34 -8.07 -12.40
CA VAL A 105 -11.94 -8.34 -13.70
C VAL A 105 -10.93 -9.07 -14.60
N THR A 106 -11.40 -10.12 -15.29
CA THR A 106 -10.62 -10.81 -16.31
C THR A 106 -10.72 -10.05 -17.64
N TYR A 107 -9.58 -9.71 -18.23
CA TYR A 107 -9.47 -9.13 -19.56
C TYR A 107 -8.88 -10.15 -20.53
N GLY A 108 -9.26 -10.08 -21.81
CA GLY A 108 -8.79 -11.03 -22.83
C GLY A 108 -7.31 -10.89 -23.15
N ASN A 109 -6.73 -9.70 -22.92
CA ASN A 109 -5.28 -9.47 -22.91
C ASN A 109 -4.88 -8.21 -22.14
N ALA A 110 -3.57 -8.03 -21.96
CA ALA A 110 -2.99 -6.87 -21.27
C ALA A 110 -3.35 -5.52 -21.94
N CYS A 111 -3.49 -5.50 -23.27
CA CYS A 111 -3.89 -4.29 -23.98
C CYS A 111 -5.33 -3.90 -23.60
N GLU A 112 -6.26 -4.86 -23.58
CA GLU A 112 -7.65 -4.63 -23.18
C GLU A 112 -7.76 -4.14 -21.73
N ALA A 113 -6.98 -4.71 -20.80
CA ALA A 113 -6.91 -4.22 -19.42
C ALA A 113 -6.44 -2.75 -19.35
N THR A 114 -5.37 -2.41 -20.09
CA THR A 114 -4.82 -1.06 -20.12
C THR A 114 -5.81 -0.05 -20.70
N VAL A 115 -6.49 -0.43 -21.79
CA VAL A 115 -7.51 0.40 -22.43
C VAL A 115 -8.66 0.70 -21.48
N ASN A 116 -9.06 -0.26 -20.64
CA ASN A 116 -10.06 -0.08 -19.60
C ASN A 116 -9.53 0.66 -18.35
N GLY A 117 -8.34 1.25 -18.42
CA GLY A 117 -7.78 2.09 -17.36
C GLY A 117 -7.16 1.30 -16.20
N VAL A 118 -7.01 -0.02 -16.32
CA VAL A 118 -6.39 -0.86 -15.28
C VAL A 118 -4.88 -0.62 -15.25
N LYS A 119 -4.34 -0.27 -14.09
CA LYS A 119 -2.91 0.05 -13.90
C LYS A 119 -2.05 -1.18 -13.62
N ARG A 120 -2.65 -2.27 -13.13
CA ARG A 120 -1.93 -3.49 -12.74
C ARG A 120 -2.77 -4.73 -12.97
N TRP A 121 -2.13 -5.78 -13.48
CA TRP A 121 -2.75 -7.07 -13.71
C TRP A 121 -1.74 -8.20 -13.50
N ILE A 122 -2.25 -9.42 -13.33
CA ILE A 122 -1.46 -10.66 -13.33
C ILE A 122 -1.87 -11.53 -14.51
N SER A 123 -0.95 -12.34 -15.04
CA SER A 123 -1.26 -13.27 -16.13
C SER A 123 -2.20 -14.38 -15.65
N GLY A 124 -3.17 -14.73 -16.51
CA GLY A 124 -4.23 -15.68 -16.20
C GLY A 124 -5.55 -14.99 -15.85
N GLU A 125 -6.65 -15.75 -15.89
CA GLU A 125 -7.97 -15.25 -15.49
C GLU A 125 -8.04 -15.04 -13.97
N CYS A 126 -8.91 -14.14 -13.52
CA CYS A 126 -9.19 -14.03 -12.09
C CYS A 126 -9.85 -15.32 -11.60
N SER A 127 -9.42 -15.79 -10.42
CA SER A 127 -10.08 -16.92 -9.76
C SER A 127 -11.51 -16.51 -9.39
N GLN A 128 -12.48 -16.97 -10.17
CA GLN A 128 -13.89 -16.93 -9.76
C GLN A 128 -14.06 -18.00 -8.69
N ASN A 129 -13.94 -17.60 -7.43
CA ASN A 129 -14.41 -18.44 -6.33
C ASN A 129 -15.90 -18.12 -6.12
N ASP A 130 -16.74 -19.11 -6.41
CA ASP A 130 -18.13 -19.25 -5.94
C ASP A 130 -18.25 -19.09 -4.41
#